data_AF-A0A3N4KMQ1-F1
#
_entry.id   AF-A0A3N4KMQ1-F1
#
_cell.length_a   1.000
_cell.length_b   1.000
_cell.length_c   1.000
_cell.angle_alpha   90.00
_cell.angle_beta   90.00
_cell.angle_gamma   90.00
#
_symmetry.space_group_name_H-M   'P 1'
#
loop_
_entity.id
_entity.type
_entity.pdbx_description
1 polymer ?
#
loop_
_entity_poly.entity_id
_entity_poly.type
_entity_poly.pdbx_seq_one_letter_code
_entity_poly.pdbx_strand_id
1 'polypeptide(L)'
;MPRRRRLTLPSLPKVFSDRLFSPLFSPRLPPTPTYPQTHFQIMSDLHLEFLPPPPPPASPSTHYLAFPIPPKAPYLVLAGDIGLLVPHYDRYLAFLRHQTAAFTHVFLVLGNHEFYRASRADGLRAAQQMEDTLPGLTVLHRKRVDLPCGVTILGATLHSRIAAEAREVVARSLSDFRAIEGWTVDAHNAEHEADVAWLKASLAELEAEGDEEKGVGGGGAGPPKRVLVVTHHAPTFRGTCAPEHEGSEVGSGFCTEVVGRVRGGVGGGLVRVWVYGHTHWTADAVRGGVRVVSNQKGYWGEKGFDVERVVGV
;
A
#
# COMPACT_ATOMS: atom_id res chain seq x y z
N MET A 1 -38.44 -21.03 -57.69
CA MET A 1 -37.37 -21.16 -56.68
C MET A 1 -36.23 -20.22 -57.04
N PRO A 2 -35.89 -19.24 -56.19
CA PRO A 2 -34.93 -18.19 -56.54
C PRO A 2 -33.47 -18.63 -56.36
N ARG A 3 -32.65 -18.16 -57.29
CA ARG A 3 -31.22 -18.46 -57.49
C ARG A 3 -30.35 -17.91 -56.36
N ARG A 4 -29.47 -18.75 -55.80
CA ARG A 4 -28.31 -18.32 -54.98
C ARG A 4 -27.23 -17.75 -55.90
N ARG A 5 -26.87 -16.47 -55.74
CA ARG A 5 -25.66 -15.88 -56.33
C ARG A 5 -24.48 -16.16 -55.38
N ARG A 6 -23.53 -16.98 -55.83
CA ARG A 6 -22.20 -17.12 -55.22
C ARG A 6 -21.25 -16.27 -56.06
N LEU A 7 -20.74 -15.19 -55.50
CA LEU A 7 -19.69 -14.38 -56.13
C LEU A 7 -18.34 -15.08 -55.90
N THR A 8 -17.69 -15.47 -56.99
CA THR A 8 -16.32 -15.98 -57.03
C THR A 8 -15.35 -14.81 -57.13
N LEU A 9 -14.38 -14.72 -56.21
CA LEU A 9 -13.25 -13.81 -56.31
C LEU A 9 -12.04 -14.53 -56.95
N PRO A 10 -11.24 -13.84 -57.77
CA PRO A 10 -10.18 -14.44 -58.57
C PRO A 10 -8.92 -14.77 -57.75
N SER A 11 -8.26 -15.85 -58.15
CA SER A 11 -6.98 -16.33 -57.64
C SER A 11 -5.85 -15.34 -57.94
N LEU A 12 -5.10 -14.94 -56.90
CA LEU A 12 -3.84 -14.22 -57.03
C LEU A 12 -2.64 -15.19 -57.15
N PRO A 13 -1.62 -14.84 -57.94
CA PRO A 13 -0.51 -15.72 -58.30
C PRO A 13 0.48 -15.93 -57.15
N LYS A 14 1.07 -17.13 -57.10
CA LYS A 14 2.20 -17.48 -56.25
C LYS A 14 3.49 -16.83 -56.77
N VAL A 15 4.36 -16.49 -55.81
CA VAL A 15 5.81 -16.22 -55.89
C VAL A 15 6.22 -14.73 -55.91
N PHE A 16 6.63 -14.25 -54.74
CA PHE A 16 7.88 -13.51 -54.44
C PHE A 16 8.04 -13.53 -52.90
N SER A 17 8.63 -14.61 -52.38
CA SER A 17 9.98 -14.66 -51.78
C SER A 17 10.14 -13.87 -50.47
N ASP A 18 10.28 -14.64 -49.39
CA ASP A 18 11.01 -14.36 -48.14
C ASP A 18 11.65 -12.98 -48.00
N ARG A 19 11.02 -12.13 -47.17
CA ARG A 19 11.65 -11.08 -46.31
C ARG A 19 10.57 -10.17 -45.71
N LEU A 20 9.73 -10.67 -44.80
CA LEU A 20 8.87 -9.80 -43.97
C LEU A 20 8.51 -10.40 -42.60
N PHE A 21 9.36 -11.26 -42.03
CA PHE A 21 9.32 -11.55 -40.60
C PHE A 21 10.63 -11.07 -39.96
N SER A 22 10.62 -9.80 -39.57
CA SER A 22 11.57 -9.26 -38.61
C SER A 22 10.86 -9.19 -37.26
N PRO A 23 11.32 -9.90 -36.22
CA PRO A 23 10.80 -9.74 -34.87
C PRO A 23 11.49 -8.50 -34.27
N LEU A 24 11.07 -7.31 -34.69
CA LEU A 24 11.58 -6.05 -34.16
C LEU A 24 10.45 -5.22 -33.58
N PHE A 25 9.70 -5.79 -32.64
CA PHE A 25 9.04 -5.02 -31.58
C PHE A 25 9.06 -5.88 -30.32
N SER A 26 10.24 -5.99 -29.72
CA SER A 26 10.30 -6.24 -28.28
C SER A 26 9.89 -4.91 -27.63
N PRO A 27 8.84 -4.85 -26.79
CA PRO A 27 8.59 -3.64 -26.02
C PRO A 27 9.85 -3.41 -25.18
N ARG A 28 10.62 -2.37 -25.52
CA ARG A 28 11.72 -1.94 -24.67
C ARG A 28 11.07 -1.50 -23.36
N LEU A 29 11.10 -2.38 -22.36
CA LEU A 29 10.96 -1.97 -20.98
C LEU A 29 11.91 -0.77 -20.80
N PRO A 30 11.44 0.35 -20.24
CA PRO A 30 12.31 1.48 -19.98
C PRO A 30 13.52 0.95 -19.19
N PRO A 31 14.74 1.43 -19.49
CA PRO A 31 15.92 1.02 -18.73
C PRO A 31 15.61 1.19 -17.25
N THR A 32 15.73 0.10 -16.49
CA THR A 32 15.49 0.10 -15.05
C THR A 32 16.40 1.17 -14.47
N PRO A 33 15.86 2.28 -13.93
CA PRO A 33 16.72 3.32 -13.41
C PRO A 33 17.45 2.73 -12.21
N THR A 34 18.77 2.59 -12.34
CA THR A 34 19.65 2.17 -11.25
C THR A 34 19.86 3.36 -10.32
N TYR A 35 18.79 3.76 -9.64
CA TYR A 35 18.94 4.62 -8.49
C TYR A 35 19.66 3.79 -7.41
N PRO A 36 20.73 4.30 -6.79
CA PRO A 36 21.37 3.61 -5.65
C PRO A 36 20.39 3.38 -4.49
N GLN A 37 19.24 4.09 -4.48
CA GLN A 37 18.08 3.89 -3.61
C GLN A 37 16.80 3.86 -4.45
N THR A 38 15.89 2.92 -4.18
CA THR A 38 14.57 2.95 -4.84
C THR A 38 13.68 3.95 -4.12
N HIS A 39 13.07 4.87 -4.87
CA HIS A 39 12.27 5.94 -4.31
C HIS A 39 10.77 5.62 -4.40
N PHE A 40 10.07 5.93 -3.30
CA PHE A 40 8.62 5.78 -3.16
C PHE A 40 8.04 7.13 -2.75
N GLN A 41 7.02 7.61 -3.46
CA GLN A 41 6.18 8.70 -2.97
C GLN A 41 5.20 8.10 -1.97
N ILE A 42 5.11 8.67 -0.77
CA ILE A 42 4.33 8.07 0.32
C ILE A 42 3.25 9.03 0.79
N MET A 43 2.07 8.51 1.11
CA MET A 43 1.02 9.25 1.79
C MET A 43 0.00 8.32 2.44
N SER A 44 -0.72 8.84 3.43
CA SER A 44 -1.83 8.16 4.11
C SER A 44 -2.85 9.18 4.61
N ASP A 45 -3.98 8.68 5.12
CA ASP A 45 -4.98 9.49 5.82
C ASP A 45 -5.48 10.63 4.93
N LEU A 46 -5.65 10.36 3.62
CA LEU A 46 -6.12 11.35 2.67
C LEU A 46 -7.58 11.71 2.91
N HIS A 47 -8.38 10.78 3.45
CA HIS A 47 -9.76 11.01 3.86
C HIS A 47 -10.59 11.69 2.77
N LEU A 48 -10.50 11.16 1.55
CA LEU A 48 -11.10 11.76 0.36
C LEU A 48 -12.64 11.84 0.45
N GLU A 49 -13.27 11.02 1.30
CA GLU A 49 -14.70 11.06 1.64
C GLU A 49 -15.15 12.36 2.31
N PHE A 50 -14.22 13.14 2.85
CA PHE A 50 -14.50 14.44 3.44
C PHE A 50 -14.18 15.61 2.49
N LEU A 51 -13.68 15.35 1.28
CA LEU A 51 -13.49 16.41 0.30
C LEU A 51 -14.84 16.98 -0.13
N PRO A 52 -14.94 18.31 -0.30
CA PRO A 52 -16.15 18.91 -0.83
C PRO A 52 -16.42 18.39 -2.25
N PRO A 53 -17.70 18.32 -2.67
CA PRO A 53 -18.03 18.00 -4.04
C PRO A 53 -17.41 19.06 -4.97
N PRO A 54 -16.95 18.67 -6.18
CA PRO A 54 -16.37 19.60 -7.11
C PRO A 54 -17.43 20.60 -7.60
N PRO A 55 -17.03 21.84 -7.95
CA PRO A 55 -17.97 22.82 -8.47
C PRO A 55 -18.52 22.38 -9.85
N PRO A 56 -19.75 22.80 -10.21
CA PRO A 56 -20.30 22.55 -11.54
C PRO A 56 -19.34 23.07 -12.64
N PRO A 57 -19.24 22.39 -13.80
CA PRO A 57 -20.06 21.28 -14.27
C PRO A 57 -19.52 19.88 -13.90
N ALA A 58 -18.53 19.77 -13.00
CA ALA A 58 -17.96 18.48 -12.64
C ALA A 58 -18.97 17.60 -11.88
N SER A 59 -18.90 16.29 -12.11
CA SER A 59 -19.81 15.34 -11.45
C SER A 59 -19.44 15.17 -9.97
N PRO A 60 -20.41 15.14 -9.02
CA PRO A 60 -20.16 14.78 -7.63
C PRO A 60 -19.48 13.41 -7.45
N SER A 61 -19.61 12.51 -8.43
CA SER A 61 -18.92 11.22 -8.44
C SER A 61 -17.40 11.31 -8.63
N THR A 62 -16.86 12.47 -9.03
CA THR A 62 -15.42 12.66 -9.24
C THR A 62 -14.72 13.37 -8.09
N HIS A 63 -15.35 13.57 -6.93
CA HIS A 63 -14.75 14.37 -5.85
C HIS A 63 -13.41 13.81 -5.33
N TYR A 64 -13.19 12.49 -5.37
CA TYR A 64 -11.87 11.92 -5.02
C TYR A 64 -10.77 12.38 -5.99
N LEU A 65 -11.12 12.68 -7.25
CA LEU A 65 -10.18 13.19 -8.26
C LEU A 65 -9.84 14.67 -8.06
N ALA A 66 -10.55 15.38 -7.17
CA ALA A 66 -10.23 16.77 -6.84
C ALA A 66 -8.92 16.91 -6.04
N PHE A 67 -8.35 15.79 -5.57
CA PHE A 67 -7.07 15.75 -4.90
C PHE A 67 -5.95 15.29 -5.86
N PRO A 68 -5.19 16.23 -6.45
CA PRO A 68 -4.12 15.88 -7.37
C PRO A 68 -2.92 15.30 -6.64
N ILE A 69 -2.36 14.20 -7.17
CA ILE A 69 -1.09 13.63 -6.72
C ILE A 69 -0.12 13.69 -7.89
N PRO A 70 0.73 14.73 -7.99
CA PRO A 70 1.74 14.78 -9.02
C PRO A 70 2.81 13.70 -8.75
N PRO A 71 3.18 12.86 -9.74
CA PRO A 71 4.21 11.85 -9.55
C PRO A 71 5.58 12.47 -9.27
N LYS A 72 6.20 12.09 -8.15
CA LYS A 72 7.55 12.49 -7.72
C LYS A 72 8.50 11.30 -7.56
N ALA A 73 7.99 10.09 -7.75
CA ALA A 73 8.72 8.83 -7.74
C ALA A 73 8.02 7.82 -8.66
N PRO A 74 8.68 6.73 -9.09
CA PRO A 74 8.04 5.70 -9.91
C PRO A 74 6.94 4.95 -9.15
N TYR A 75 7.08 4.77 -7.85
CA TYR A 75 6.15 4.01 -7.02
C TYR A 75 5.38 4.95 -6.08
N LEU A 76 4.08 4.72 -5.95
CA LEU A 76 3.22 5.38 -4.95
C LEU A 76 2.86 4.37 -3.86
N VAL A 77 3.01 4.77 -2.60
CA VAL A 77 2.52 4.02 -1.44
C VAL A 77 1.40 4.81 -0.79
N LEU A 78 0.21 4.21 -0.76
CA LEU A 78 -0.98 4.68 -0.07
C LEU A 78 -1.12 3.84 1.22
N ALA A 79 -0.71 4.39 2.36
CA ALA A 79 -0.61 3.68 3.64
C ALA A 79 -1.91 3.78 4.48
N GLY A 80 -3.05 3.52 3.84
CA GLY A 80 -4.39 3.46 4.47
C GLY A 80 -5.08 4.81 4.66
N ASP A 81 -6.38 4.73 4.94
CA ASP A 81 -7.31 5.84 5.15
C ASP A 81 -7.32 6.83 3.98
N ILE A 82 -7.32 6.29 2.77
CA ILE A 82 -7.51 7.07 1.54
C ILE A 82 -8.98 7.44 1.40
N GLY A 83 -9.87 6.52 1.79
CA GLY A 83 -11.25 6.82 2.10
C GLY A 83 -12.12 5.59 2.20
N LEU A 84 -13.44 5.75 2.03
CA LEU A 84 -14.39 4.63 2.18
C LEU A 84 -14.34 3.68 0.99
N LEU A 85 -14.06 2.39 1.22
CA LEU A 85 -13.88 1.45 0.11
C LEU A 85 -15.21 0.96 -0.48
N VAL A 86 -16.07 0.35 0.35
CA VAL A 86 -17.33 -0.24 -0.12
C VAL A 86 -18.39 0.82 -0.46
N PRO A 87 -18.70 1.79 0.42
CA PRO A 87 -19.72 2.80 0.13
C PRO A 87 -19.38 3.70 -1.06
N HIS A 88 -18.08 3.94 -1.32
CA HIS A 88 -17.60 4.81 -2.39
C HIS A 88 -16.82 4.04 -3.47
N TYR A 89 -17.12 2.75 -3.67
CA TYR A 89 -16.34 1.85 -4.54
C TYR A 89 -15.98 2.45 -5.90
N ASP A 90 -16.97 2.96 -6.64
CA ASP A 90 -16.73 3.51 -7.98
C ASP A 90 -15.82 4.76 -7.97
N ARG A 91 -15.94 5.59 -6.93
CA ARG A 91 -15.14 6.82 -6.78
C ARG A 91 -13.71 6.48 -6.39
N TYR A 92 -13.55 5.53 -5.48
CA TYR A 92 -12.27 5.01 -5.03
C TYR A 92 -11.55 4.28 -6.18
N LEU A 93 -12.26 3.46 -6.95
CA LEU A 93 -11.75 2.81 -8.17
C LEU A 93 -11.30 3.84 -9.22
N ALA A 94 -12.09 4.89 -9.46
CA ALA A 94 -11.72 5.96 -10.38
C ALA A 94 -10.46 6.71 -9.92
N PHE A 95 -10.35 6.98 -8.62
CA PHE A 95 -9.15 7.57 -8.01
C PHE A 95 -7.91 6.70 -8.21
N LEU A 96 -7.99 5.41 -7.85
CA LEU A 96 -6.87 4.49 -8.02
C LEU A 96 -6.50 4.32 -9.50
N ARG A 97 -7.47 4.24 -10.41
CA ARG A 97 -7.21 4.18 -11.85
C ARG A 97 -6.42 5.39 -12.35
N HIS A 98 -6.73 6.57 -11.83
CA HIS A 98 -5.95 7.77 -12.16
C HIS A 98 -4.50 7.66 -11.66
N GLN A 99 -4.29 7.09 -10.46
CA GLN A 99 -2.95 6.91 -9.92
C GLN A 99 -2.17 5.81 -10.66
N THR A 100 -2.77 4.67 -10.98
CA THR A 100 -2.08 3.60 -11.72
C THR A 100 -1.77 3.97 -13.16
N ALA A 101 -2.43 4.99 -13.72
CA ALA A 101 -2.05 5.59 -15.00
C ALA A 101 -0.86 6.57 -14.90
N ALA A 102 -0.60 7.14 -13.73
CA ALA A 102 0.42 8.17 -13.50
C ALA A 102 1.71 7.62 -12.87
N PHE A 103 1.61 6.54 -12.11
CA PHE A 103 2.72 5.87 -11.44
C PHE A 103 3.07 4.55 -12.12
N THR A 104 4.32 4.09 -11.99
CA THR A 104 4.73 2.76 -12.47
C THR A 104 4.00 1.66 -11.73
N HIS A 105 3.81 1.83 -10.42
CA HIS A 105 2.99 0.93 -9.60
C HIS A 105 2.47 1.66 -8.36
N VAL A 106 1.26 1.32 -7.94
CA VAL A 106 0.60 1.83 -6.74
C VAL A 106 0.47 0.69 -5.74
N PHE A 107 0.97 0.89 -4.53
CA PHE A 107 0.83 -0.03 -3.41
C PHE A 107 -0.16 0.55 -2.40
N LEU A 108 -1.19 -0.22 -2.04
CA LEU A 108 -2.25 0.20 -1.13
C LEU A 108 -2.27 -0.70 0.11
N VAL A 109 -2.04 -0.14 1.29
CA VAL A 109 -2.47 -0.76 2.55
C VAL A 109 -3.86 -0.24 2.88
N LEU A 110 -4.73 -1.11 3.39
CA LEU A 110 -6.06 -0.71 3.86
C LEU A 110 -5.95 -0.21 5.30
N GLY A 111 -6.52 0.96 5.58
CA GLY A 111 -6.73 1.49 6.92
C GLY A 111 -8.11 1.15 7.48
N ASN A 112 -8.48 1.76 8.60
CA ASN A 112 -9.78 1.53 9.23
C ASN A 112 -10.92 2.18 8.45
N HIS A 113 -10.71 3.36 7.84
CA HIS A 113 -11.73 4.06 7.05
C HIS A 113 -12.12 3.30 5.77
N GLU A 114 -11.23 2.49 5.20
CA GLU A 114 -11.60 1.61 4.08
C GLU A 114 -12.74 0.65 4.46
N PHE A 115 -12.86 0.26 5.74
CA PHE A 115 -13.89 -0.65 6.24
C PHE A 115 -15.13 0.06 6.81
N TYR A 116 -15.14 1.38 6.92
CA TYR A 116 -16.26 2.10 7.51
C TYR A 116 -17.55 1.92 6.68
N ARG A 117 -18.66 1.67 7.39
CA ARG A 117 -20.01 1.37 6.87
C ARG A 117 -20.09 0.08 6.07
N ALA A 118 -19.18 -0.86 6.31
CA ALA A 118 -19.20 -2.19 5.74
C ALA A 118 -18.63 -3.19 6.75
N SER A 119 -18.83 -4.47 6.48
CA SER A 119 -18.08 -5.51 7.19
C SER A 119 -16.65 -5.58 6.68
N ARG A 120 -15.73 -6.04 7.53
CA ARG A 120 -14.34 -6.27 7.11
C ARG A 120 -14.25 -7.25 5.93
N ALA A 121 -15.09 -8.28 5.92
CA ALA A 121 -15.12 -9.27 4.85
C ALA A 121 -15.53 -8.65 3.51
N ASP A 122 -16.49 -7.73 3.50
CA ASP A 122 -16.89 -7.01 2.28
C ASP A 122 -15.79 -6.08 1.80
N GLY A 123 -15.15 -5.35 2.72
CA GLY A 123 -14.01 -4.48 2.38
C GLY A 123 -12.86 -5.26 1.75
N LEU A 124 -12.49 -6.42 2.30
CA LEU A 124 -11.44 -7.26 1.72
C LEU A 124 -11.81 -7.79 0.32
N ARG A 125 -13.07 -8.19 0.11
CA ARG A 125 -13.53 -8.61 -1.24
C ARG A 125 -13.49 -7.45 -2.23
N ALA A 126 -13.91 -6.25 -1.82
CA ALA A 126 -13.84 -5.06 -2.64
C ALA A 126 -12.39 -4.69 -3.00
N ALA A 127 -11.46 -4.78 -2.03
CA ALA A 127 -10.05 -4.50 -2.27
C ALA A 127 -9.43 -5.48 -3.28
N GLN A 128 -9.72 -6.78 -3.13
CA GLN A 128 -9.29 -7.79 -4.09
C GLN A 128 -9.85 -7.52 -5.48
N GLN A 129 -11.14 -7.19 -5.58
CA GLN A 129 -11.76 -6.86 -6.86
C GLN A 129 -11.10 -5.64 -7.53
N MET A 130 -10.68 -4.63 -6.76
CA MET A 130 -9.93 -3.49 -7.30
C MET A 130 -8.56 -3.90 -7.83
N GLU A 131 -7.81 -4.71 -7.08
CA GLU A 131 -6.51 -5.23 -7.52
C GLU A 131 -6.64 -6.02 -8.83
N ASP A 132 -7.66 -6.88 -8.95
CA ASP A 132 -7.93 -7.66 -10.15
C ASP A 132 -8.33 -6.77 -11.35
N THR A 133 -8.98 -5.62 -11.07
CA THR A 133 -9.50 -4.70 -12.10
C THR A 133 -8.44 -3.72 -12.60
N LEU A 134 -7.46 -3.35 -11.77
CA LEU A 134 -6.50 -2.28 -12.06
C LEU A 134 -5.08 -2.83 -12.21
N PRO A 135 -4.59 -3.00 -13.46
CA PRO A 135 -3.18 -3.24 -13.69
C PRO A 135 -2.33 -2.12 -13.05
N GLY A 136 -1.24 -2.50 -12.38
CA GLY A 136 -0.37 -1.56 -11.68
C GLY A 136 -0.83 -1.20 -10.26
N LEU A 137 -1.89 -1.82 -9.73
CA LEU A 137 -2.24 -1.77 -8.32
C LEU A 137 -1.78 -3.04 -7.61
N THR A 138 -1.28 -2.90 -6.38
CA THR A 138 -1.16 -4.02 -5.45
C THR A 138 -1.71 -3.68 -4.09
N VAL A 139 -2.64 -4.50 -3.61
CA VAL A 139 -3.19 -4.38 -2.26
C VAL A 139 -2.30 -5.18 -1.30
N LEU A 140 -1.73 -4.48 -0.33
CA LEU A 140 -0.82 -5.03 0.67
C LEU A 140 -1.60 -5.44 1.93
N HIS A 141 -2.17 -6.65 1.89
CA HIS A 141 -2.83 -7.29 3.02
C HIS A 141 -2.11 -8.58 3.40
N ARG A 142 -1.14 -8.50 4.32
CA ARG A 142 -0.20 -9.59 4.63
C ARG A 142 0.45 -10.12 3.34
N LYS A 143 0.96 -9.19 2.54
CA LYS A 143 1.51 -9.46 1.21
C LYS A 143 2.96 -9.00 1.09
N ARG A 144 3.79 -9.87 0.51
CA ARG A 144 5.18 -9.61 0.14
C ARG A 144 5.26 -9.30 -1.36
N VAL A 145 6.04 -8.29 -1.74
CA VAL A 145 6.33 -7.95 -3.13
C VAL A 145 7.82 -7.72 -3.29
N ASP A 146 8.48 -8.53 -4.11
CA ASP A 146 9.89 -8.36 -4.45
C ASP A 146 10.01 -7.53 -5.73
N LEU A 147 10.66 -6.36 -5.63
CA LEU A 147 10.88 -5.49 -6.78
C LEU A 147 12.18 -5.85 -7.51
N PRO A 148 12.24 -5.68 -8.84
CA PRO A 148 13.46 -5.91 -9.63
C PRO A 148 14.68 -5.09 -9.18
N CYS A 149 14.46 -4.00 -8.43
CA CYS A 149 15.52 -3.15 -7.89
C CYS A 149 16.14 -3.66 -6.57
N GLY A 150 15.75 -4.86 -6.10
CA GLY A 150 16.27 -5.47 -4.88
C GLY A 150 15.65 -4.95 -3.58
N VAL A 151 14.54 -4.20 -3.68
CA VAL A 151 13.70 -3.83 -2.54
C VAL A 151 12.54 -4.81 -2.41
N THR A 152 12.35 -5.34 -1.21
CA THR A 152 11.17 -6.14 -0.86
C THR A 152 10.22 -5.29 -0.05
N ILE A 153 8.95 -5.26 -0.44
CA ILE A 153 7.87 -4.62 0.31
C ILE A 153 7.13 -5.69 1.10
N LEU A 154 6.96 -5.47 2.40
CA LEU A 154 6.04 -6.23 3.24
C LEU A 154 4.94 -5.27 3.70
N GLY A 155 3.67 -5.62 3.47
CA GLY A 155 2.59 -4.76 3.96
C GLY A 155 1.38 -5.48 4.50
N ALA A 156 0.81 -4.89 5.53
CA ALA A 156 -0.38 -5.32 6.24
C ALA A 156 -1.02 -4.09 6.93
N THR A 157 -2.30 -4.15 7.27
CA THR A 157 -2.94 -3.06 8.04
C THR A 157 -2.23 -2.83 9.37
N LEU A 158 -1.79 -3.91 10.02
CA LEU A 158 -1.20 -3.94 11.36
C LEU A 158 -2.11 -3.17 12.31
N HIS A 159 -3.28 -3.72 12.61
CA HIS A 159 -4.10 -3.15 13.68
C HIS A 159 -3.26 -2.98 14.95
N SER A 160 -3.53 -1.93 15.73
CA SER A 160 -2.87 -1.72 17.03
C SER A 160 -3.24 -2.85 18.01
N ARG A 161 -2.47 -2.99 19.10
CA ARG A 161 -2.81 -3.95 20.17
C ARG A 161 -3.44 -3.22 21.33
N ILE A 162 -4.75 -3.38 21.47
CA ILE A 162 -5.53 -2.75 22.54
C ILE A 162 -5.29 -3.53 23.84
N ALA A 163 -4.79 -2.84 24.86
CA ALA A 163 -4.54 -3.41 26.18
C ALA A 163 -5.87 -3.79 26.85
N ALA A 164 -5.85 -4.82 27.71
CA ALA A 164 -7.07 -5.33 28.34
C ALA A 164 -7.73 -4.28 29.23
N GLU A 165 -6.90 -3.54 29.97
CA GLU A 165 -7.28 -2.42 30.82
C GLU A 165 -7.84 -1.22 30.05
N ALA A 166 -7.42 -1.02 28.79
CA ALA A 166 -7.85 0.07 27.94
C ALA A 166 -9.08 -0.28 27.07
N ARG A 167 -9.54 -1.54 27.12
CA ARG A 167 -10.58 -2.07 26.23
C ARG A 167 -11.83 -1.20 26.16
N GLU A 168 -12.40 -0.86 27.32
CA GLU A 168 -13.67 -0.14 27.39
C GLU A 168 -13.55 1.33 26.98
N VAL A 169 -12.45 1.99 27.34
CA VAL A 169 -12.22 3.38 26.97
C VAL A 169 -11.92 3.51 25.48
N VAL A 170 -11.12 2.60 24.91
CA VAL A 170 -10.82 2.55 23.48
C VAL A 170 -12.06 2.23 22.66
N ALA A 171 -12.82 1.19 23.03
CA ALA A 171 -14.03 0.78 22.30
C ALA A 171 -15.09 1.89 22.23
N ARG A 172 -15.20 2.70 23.28
CA ARG A 172 -16.12 3.85 23.31
C ARG A 172 -15.58 5.07 22.57
N SER A 173 -14.26 5.24 22.51
CA SER A 173 -13.64 6.44 21.94
C SER A 173 -13.45 6.33 20.44
N LEU A 174 -12.96 5.19 19.96
CA LEU A 174 -12.65 4.99 18.54
C LEU A 174 -13.92 4.68 17.74
N SER A 175 -14.05 5.37 16.61
CA SER A 175 -15.19 5.18 15.71
C SER A 175 -15.22 3.81 15.04
N ASP A 176 -14.07 3.14 14.93
CA ASP A 176 -13.91 1.81 14.32
C ASP A 176 -14.94 0.80 14.85
N PHE A 177 -15.12 0.75 16.17
CA PHE A 177 -16.01 -0.19 16.85
C PHE A 177 -17.50 0.16 16.74
N ARG A 178 -17.83 1.27 16.06
CA ARG A 178 -19.20 1.67 15.70
C ARG A 178 -19.42 1.68 14.19
N ALA A 179 -18.39 2.05 13.43
CA ALA A 179 -18.47 2.32 12.00
C ALA A 179 -18.19 1.07 11.17
N ILE A 180 -17.41 0.11 11.66
CA ILE A 180 -17.13 -1.15 10.96
C ILE A 180 -18.13 -2.21 11.47
N GLU A 181 -18.87 -2.82 10.55
CA GLU A 181 -19.93 -3.76 10.90
C GLU A 181 -19.36 -5.00 11.59
N GLY A 182 -19.87 -5.29 12.79
CA GLY A 182 -19.47 -6.46 13.58
C GLY A 182 -18.04 -6.42 14.12
N TRP A 183 -17.35 -5.28 14.03
CA TRP A 183 -15.96 -5.16 14.48
C TRP A 183 -15.87 -5.05 16.00
N THR A 184 -15.02 -5.88 16.61
CA THR A 184 -14.84 -5.95 18.06
C THR A 184 -13.38 -5.76 18.42
N VAL A 185 -13.10 -5.39 19.68
CA VAL A 185 -11.73 -5.30 20.19
C VAL A 185 -11.01 -6.66 20.11
N ASP A 186 -11.72 -7.77 20.26
CA ASP A 186 -11.13 -9.11 20.11
C ASP A 186 -10.72 -9.39 18.67
N ALA A 187 -11.57 -9.07 17.70
CA ALA A 187 -11.24 -9.21 16.28
C ALA A 187 -10.06 -8.31 15.88
N HIS A 188 -10.04 -7.07 16.39
CA HIS A 188 -8.93 -6.12 16.20
C HIS A 188 -7.60 -6.66 16.72
N ASN A 189 -7.59 -7.15 17.96
CA ASN A 189 -6.40 -7.74 18.56
C ASN A 189 -6.00 -9.06 17.89
N ALA A 190 -6.95 -9.87 17.41
CA ALA A 190 -6.63 -11.11 16.69
C ALA A 190 -5.95 -10.81 15.35
N GLU A 191 -6.41 -9.81 14.59
CA GLU A 191 -5.74 -9.38 13.37
C GLU A 191 -4.37 -8.76 13.66
N HIS A 192 -4.21 -8.00 14.74
CA HIS A 192 -2.88 -7.53 15.17
C HIS A 192 -1.90 -8.69 15.32
N GLU A 193 -2.25 -9.73 16.09
CA GLU A 193 -1.34 -10.85 16.32
C GLU A 193 -1.07 -11.63 15.03
N ALA A 194 -2.06 -11.76 14.14
CA ALA A 194 -1.88 -12.39 12.85
C ALA A 194 -0.94 -11.58 11.92
N ASP A 195 -1.06 -10.25 11.90
CA ASP A 195 -0.18 -9.37 11.13
C ASP A 195 1.26 -9.41 11.67
N VAL A 196 1.45 -9.38 12.99
CA VAL A 196 2.78 -9.49 13.62
C VAL A 196 3.41 -10.85 13.35
N ALA A 197 2.64 -11.94 13.46
CA ALA A 197 3.13 -13.28 13.16
C ALA A 197 3.56 -13.41 11.69
N TRP A 198 2.75 -12.91 10.76
CA TRP A 198 3.08 -12.90 9.34
C TRP A 198 4.33 -12.08 9.02
N LEU A 199 4.45 -10.85 9.54
CA LEU A 199 5.63 -10.00 9.34
C LEU A 199 6.92 -10.68 9.82
N LYS A 200 6.88 -11.34 10.99
CA LYS A 200 8.03 -12.07 11.53
C LYS A 200 8.41 -13.26 10.65
N ALA A 201 7.43 -14.04 10.19
CA ALA A 201 7.67 -15.18 9.32
C ALA A 201 8.30 -14.72 7.99
N SER A 202 7.74 -13.70 7.35
CA SER A 202 8.27 -13.17 6.08
C SER A 202 9.70 -12.61 6.20
N LEU A 203 10.04 -11.99 7.33
CA LEU A 203 11.41 -11.52 7.57
C LEU A 203 12.39 -12.66 7.82
N ALA A 204 11.96 -13.72 8.52
CA ALA A 204 12.80 -14.90 8.73
C ALA A 204 13.06 -15.65 7.42
N GLU A 205 12.05 -15.77 6.55
CA GLU A 205 12.19 -16.31 5.20
C GLU A 205 13.20 -15.50 4.36
N LEU A 206 13.09 -14.17 4.37
CA LEU A 206 14.00 -13.28 3.64
C LEU A 206 15.46 -13.39 4.11
N GLU A 207 15.68 -13.58 5.41
CA GLU A 207 17.03 -13.78 5.95
C GLU A 207 17.61 -15.13 5.53
N ALA A 208 16.81 -16.21 5.61
CA ALA A 208 17.22 -17.53 5.16
C ALA A 208 17.61 -17.53 3.67
N GLU A 209 16.79 -16.92 2.80
CA GLU A 209 17.10 -16.76 1.38
C GLU A 209 18.43 -16.00 1.16
N GLY A 210 18.67 -14.94 1.96
CA GLY A 210 19.89 -14.13 1.84
C GLY A 210 21.16 -14.84 2.34
N ASP A 211 21.04 -15.81 3.24
CA ASP A 211 22.17 -16.61 3.71
C ASP A 211 22.48 -17.78 2.77
N GLU A 212 21.46 -18.38 2.14
CA GLU A 212 21.65 -19.35 1.05
C GLU A 212 22.40 -18.74 -0.13
N GLU A 213 22.05 -17.52 -0.55
CA GLU A 213 22.74 -16.78 -1.62
C GLU A 213 24.23 -16.53 -1.31
N LYS A 214 24.61 -16.40 -0.03
CA LYS A 214 26.02 -16.23 0.40
C LYS A 214 26.78 -17.57 0.48
N GLY A 215 26.09 -18.67 0.77
CA GLY A 215 26.68 -20.00 0.95
C GLY A 215 27.13 -20.67 -0.35
N VAL A 216 26.57 -20.28 -1.50
CA VAL A 216 26.90 -20.85 -2.81
C VAL A 216 28.12 -20.14 -3.42
N GLY A 217 29.31 -20.41 -2.88
CA GLY A 217 30.60 -20.53 -3.59
C GLY A 217 31.05 -19.55 -4.68
N GLY A 218 30.54 -18.32 -4.79
CA GLY A 218 30.89 -17.46 -5.94
C GLY A 218 30.75 -15.95 -5.74
N GLY A 219 31.70 -15.34 -5.02
CA GLY A 219 32.38 -14.08 -5.37
C GLY A 219 31.62 -12.79 -5.75
N GLY A 220 30.29 -12.77 -5.82
CA GLY A 220 29.50 -11.60 -6.12
C GLY A 220 28.40 -11.47 -5.09
N ALA A 221 28.61 -10.67 -4.04
CA ALA A 221 27.52 -10.27 -3.18
C ALA A 221 26.52 -9.50 -4.05
N GLY A 222 25.36 -10.12 -4.33
CA GLY A 222 24.20 -9.37 -4.80
C GLY A 222 23.94 -8.19 -3.86
N PRO A 223 23.31 -7.10 -4.33
CA PRO A 223 23.01 -5.97 -3.45
C PRO A 223 22.21 -6.48 -2.24
N PRO A 224 22.53 -6.02 -1.02
CA PRO A 224 21.83 -6.49 0.18
C PRO A 224 20.32 -6.25 0.02
N LYS A 225 19.51 -7.28 0.27
CA LYS A 225 18.04 -7.16 0.27
C LYS A 225 17.64 -6.06 1.27
N ARG A 226 16.86 -5.09 0.79
CA ARG A 226 16.35 -3.98 1.61
C ARG A 226 14.86 -4.12 1.75
N VAL A 227 14.37 -4.17 2.99
CA VAL A 227 12.95 -4.33 3.25
C VAL A 227 12.32 -2.98 3.59
N LEU A 228 11.27 -2.66 2.85
CA LEU A 228 10.30 -1.61 3.15
C LEU A 228 9.09 -2.27 3.81
N VAL A 229 8.80 -1.92 5.05
CA VAL A 229 7.53 -2.31 5.70
C VAL A 229 6.53 -1.18 5.51
N VAL A 230 5.30 -1.51 5.13
CA VAL A 230 4.19 -0.54 5.03
C VAL A 230 3.04 -1.02 5.89
N THR A 231 2.63 -0.19 6.85
CA THR A 231 1.46 -0.45 7.68
C THR A 231 0.50 0.72 7.69
N HIS A 232 -0.71 0.54 8.21
CA HIS A 232 -1.57 1.67 8.50
C HIS A 232 -1.35 2.19 9.92
N HIS A 233 -1.53 1.35 10.96
CA HIS A 233 -1.34 1.85 12.33
C HIS A 233 0.15 2.05 12.65
N ALA A 234 0.40 2.92 13.63
CA ALA A 234 1.74 3.29 14.04
C ALA A 234 2.48 2.14 14.75
N PRO A 235 3.73 1.82 14.34
CA PRO A 235 4.46 0.65 14.81
C PRO A 235 5.26 0.87 16.11
N THR A 236 5.15 2.06 16.68
CA THR A 236 5.66 2.46 18.01
C THR A 236 4.74 3.56 18.55
N PHE A 237 4.80 3.84 19.85
CA PHE A 237 4.09 4.92 20.52
C PHE A 237 4.91 6.23 20.50
N ARG A 238 6.25 6.15 20.59
CA ARG A 238 7.07 7.33 20.84
C ARG A 238 7.48 8.05 19.55
N GLY A 239 7.00 9.27 19.39
CA GLY A 239 7.30 10.18 18.28
C GLY A 239 6.60 9.79 16.98
N THR A 240 5.53 9.01 17.06
CA THR A 240 4.71 8.58 15.93
C THR A 240 3.28 9.11 15.97
N CYS A 241 2.86 9.66 17.11
CA CYS A 241 1.64 10.44 17.27
C CYS A 241 1.97 11.85 17.76
N ALA A 242 0.96 12.72 17.81
CA ALA A 242 1.12 14.06 18.38
C ALA A 242 1.59 13.97 19.85
N PRO A 243 2.57 14.79 20.29
CA PRO A 243 3.15 14.70 21.63
C PRO A 243 2.12 14.73 22.77
N GLU A 244 1.02 15.47 22.62
CA GLU A 244 -0.09 15.54 23.56
C GLU A 244 -0.90 14.23 23.71
N HIS A 245 -0.74 13.30 22.77
CA HIS A 245 -1.40 11.99 22.79
C HIS A 245 -0.46 10.85 23.21
N GLU A 246 0.84 11.13 23.38
CA GLU A 246 1.78 10.17 23.95
C GLU A 246 1.35 9.79 25.38
N GLY A 247 1.19 8.49 25.63
CA GLY A 247 0.74 7.99 26.93
C GLY A 247 -0.75 8.19 27.24
N SER A 248 -1.56 8.60 26.26
CA SER A 248 -3.01 8.70 26.44
C SER A 248 -3.65 7.33 26.73
N GLU A 249 -4.74 7.31 27.50
CA GLU A 249 -5.49 6.08 27.85
C GLU A 249 -6.04 5.35 26.61
N VAL A 250 -6.27 6.08 25.52
CA VAL A 250 -6.74 5.54 24.23
C VAL A 250 -5.60 5.22 23.26
N GLY A 251 -4.35 5.49 23.64
CA GLY A 251 -3.19 5.41 22.75
C GLY A 251 -3.00 4.01 22.14
N SER A 252 -3.34 2.95 22.86
CA SER A 252 -3.28 1.57 22.35
C SER A 252 -4.31 1.26 21.26
N GLY A 253 -5.26 2.16 21.03
CA GLY A 253 -6.15 2.14 19.87
C GLY A 253 -5.45 2.59 18.58
N PHE A 254 -4.42 3.42 18.68
CA PHE A 254 -3.75 4.03 17.52
C PHE A 254 -2.33 3.47 17.26
N CYS A 255 -1.62 3.12 18.33
CA CYS A 255 -0.21 2.75 18.30
C CYS A 255 0.02 1.36 18.90
N THR A 256 1.10 0.70 18.47
CA THR A 256 1.56 -0.57 19.07
C THR A 256 3.08 -0.62 19.08
N GLU A 257 3.73 -1.18 20.11
CA GLU A 257 5.19 -1.35 20.12
C GLU A 257 5.58 -2.64 19.40
N VAL A 258 5.85 -2.55 18.09
CA VAL A 258 6.24 -3.72 17.28
C VAL A 258 7.61 -3.61 16.62
N VAL A 259 8.17 -2.41 16.41
CA VAL A 259 9.48 -2.27 15.74
C VAL A 259 10.54 -3.12 16.43
N GLY A 260 10.63 -3.05 17.76
CA GLY A 260 11.56 -3.88 18.54
C GLY A 260 11.21 -5.37 18.53
N ARG A 261 9.92 -5.75 18.57
CA ARG A 261 9.47 -7.15 18.56
C ARG A 261 9.73 -7.83 17.22
N VAL A 262 9.61 -7.09 16.12
CA VAL A 262 9.84 -7.56 14.75
C VAL A 262 11.34 -7.60 14.46
N ARG A 263 12.12 -6.64 14.95
CA ARG A 263 13.58 -6.62 14.78
C ARG A 263 14.36 -7.53 15.73
N GLY A 264 13.87 -7.75 16.95
CA GLY A 264 14.54 -8.56 17.97
C GLY A 264 14.53 -10.06 17.65
N GLY A 265 13.88 -10.47 16.56
CA GLY A 265 13.94 -11.81 16.01
C GLY A 265 14.84 -11.92 14.78
N VAL A 266 14.87 -13.13 14.21
CA VAL A 266 15.48 -13.47 12.91
C VAL A 266 14.92 -12.51 11.82
N GLY A 267 15.79 -11.88 11.04
CA GLY A 267 15.46 -11.01 9.90
C GLY A 267 15.41 -9.52 10.20
N GLY A 268 15.60 -9.11 11.46
CA GLY A 268 15.47 -7.72 11.89
C GLY A 268 16.44 -6.73 11.24
N GLY A 269 17.60 -7.19 10.78
CA GLY A 269 18.63 -6.36 10.12
C GLY A 269 18.25 -5.89 8.70
N LEU A 270 17.25 -6.52 8.08
CA LEU A 270 16.84 -6.29 6.69
C LEU A 270 15.93 -5.06 6.53
N VAL A 271 15.13 -4.76 7.55
CA VAL A 271 14.19 -3.63 7.55
C VAL A 271 14.97 -2.32 7.62
N ARG A 272 14.84 -1.50 6.58
CA ARG A 272 15.49 -0.18 6.48
C ARG A 272 14.50 0.95 6.72
N VAL A 273 13.30 0.81 6.17
CA VAL A 273 12.25 1.83 6.22
C VAL A 273 10.94 1.19 6.65
N TRP A 274 10.18 1.90 7.49
CA TRP A 274 8.83 1.55 7.88
C TRP A 274 7.91 2.75 7.63
N VAL A 275 6.99 2.61 6.69
CA VAL A 275 5.97 3.62 6.36
C VAL A 275 4.68 3.31 7.11
N TYR A 276 4.05 4.32 7.70
CA TYR A 276 2.79 4.18 8.45
C TYR A 276 1.87 5.41 8.34
N GLY A 277 0.65 5.33 8.89
CA GLY A 277 -0.38 6.38 8.95
C GLY A 277 -1.17 6.42 10.28
N HIS A 278 -2.50 6.62 10.20
CA HIS A 278 -3.53 6.48 11.25
C HIS A 278 -3.52 7.50 12.40
N THR A 279 -2.37 8.08 12.71
CA THR A 279 -2.16 8.95 13.89
C THR A 279 -2.31 10.44 13.57
N HIS A 280 -2.48 10.77 12.28
CA HIS A 280 -2.55 12.11 11.73
C HIS A 280 -1.34 12.98 12.07
N TRP A 281 -0.21 12.33 12.38
CA TRP A 281 1.01 12.98 12.80
C TRP A 281 2.17 12.61 11.88
N THR A 282 2.49 13.50 10.95
CA THR A 282 3.63 13.30 10.04
C THR A 282 4.95 13.33 10.80
N ALA A 283 5.67 12.20 10.77
CA ALA A 283 6.95 12.03 11.46
C ALA A 283 8.00 11.37 10.57
N ASP A 284 9.27 11.61 10.89
CA ASP A 284 10.42 10.95 10.26
C ASP A 284 11.51 10.78 11.32
N ALA A 285 11.67 9.55 11.80
CA ALA A 285 12.57 9.28 12.90
C ALA A 285 13.23 7.90 12.80
N VAL A 286 14.44 7.79 13.31
CA VAL A 286 15.12 6.48 13.40
C VAL A 286 14.79 5.81 14.73
N ARG A 287 14.40 4.54 14.67
CA ARG A 287 14.09 3.68 15.83
C ARG A 287 14.76 2.33 15.66
N GLY A 288 15.70 2.01 16.55
CA GLY A 288 16.43 0.74 16.50
C GLY A 288 17.17 0.48 15.18
N GLY A 289 17.52 1.53 14.41
CA GLY A 289 18.14 1.41 13.09
C GLY A 289 17.17 1.34 11.90
N VAL A 290 15.85 1.43 12.13
CA VAL A 290 14.82 1.59 11.09
C VAL A 290 14.44 3.05 10.99
N ARG A 291 14.34 3.58 9.78
CA ARG A 291 13.68 4.87 9.54
C ARG A 291 12.17 4.65 9.55
N VAL A 292 11.50 5.05 10.62
CA VAL A 292 10.05 5.04 10.77
C VAL A 292 9.52 6.39 10.29
N VAL A 293 8.70 6.38 9.26
CA VAL A 293 8.28 7.60 8.54
C VAL A 293 6.80 7.54 8.18
N SER A 294 6.13 8.67 8.22
CA SER A 294 4.75 8.84 7.78
C SER A 294 4.60 10.14 6.98
N ASN A 295 3.51 10.27 6.24
CA ASN A 295 3.13 11.50 5.55
C ASN A 295 1.60 11.55 5.47
N GLN A 296 1.01 12.01 6.58
CA GLN A 296 -0.40 11.85 6.87
C GLN A 296 -1.09 13.18 6.60
N LYS A 297 -2.08 13.18 5.70
CA LYS A 297 -2.87 14.39 5.44
C LYS A 297 -3.77 14.70 6.64
N GLY A 298 -4.47 13.68 7.10
CA GLY A 298 -5.46 13.79 8.16
C GLY A 298 -6.64 14.69 7.77
N TYR A 299 -7.26 15.27 8.79
CA TYR A 299 -8.44 16.12 8.69
C TYR A 299 -8.12 17.59 8.40
N TRP A 300 -9.17 18.39 8.22
CA TRP A 300 -9.05 19.80 7.89
C TRP A 300 -8.28 20.59 8.96
N GLY A 301 -7.21 21.26 8.55
CA GLY A 301 -6.40 22.14 9.40
C GLY A 301 -5.19 21.46 10.06
N GLU A 302 -5.05 20.14 9.93
CA GLU A 302 -3.86 19.42 10.37
C GLU A 302 -2.66 19.75 9.47
N LYS A 303 -1.45 19.65 10.04
CA LYS A 303 -0.21 20.16 9.44
C LYS A 303 0.82 19.05 9.26
N GLY A 304 1.81 19.31 8.41
CA GLY A 304 2.98 18.45 8.22
C GLY A 304 2.91 17.57 6.98
N PHE A 305 1.73 17.40 6.39
CA PHE A 305 1.56 16.72 5.11
C PHE A 305 2.27 17.45 3.96
N ASP A 306 3.00 16.69 3.15
CA ASP A 306 3.62 17.15 1.92
C ASP A 306 3.25 16.20 0.78
N VAL A 307 2.49 16.68 -0.21
CA VAL A 307 2.05 15.86 -1.35
C VAL A 307 3.23 15.33 -2.16
N GLU A 308 4.38 16.00 -2.12
CA GLU A 308 5.59 15.64 -2.87
C GLU A 308 6.55 14.73 -2.10
N ARG A 309 6.17 14.29 -0.89
CA ARG A 309 7.03 13.52 0.00
C ARG A 309 7.49 12.20 -0.63
N VAL A 310 8.81 12.07 -0.77
CA VAL A 310 9.48 10.86 -1.28
C VAL A 310 10.42 10.27 -0.24
N VAL A 311 10.49 8.94 -0.19
CA VAL A 311 11.38 8.17 0.67
C VAL A 311 12.22 7.21 -0.17
N GLY A 312 13.54 7.26 0.00
CA GLY A 312 14.48 6.30 -0.59
C GLY A 312 14.68 5.09 0.32
N VAL A 313 14.75 3.90 -0.29
CA VAL A 313 15.03 2.61 0.34
C VAL A 313 16.31 1.99 -0.22
#